data_AF-A0A817MXE7-F1
#
_entry.id   AF-A0A817MXE7-F1
#
_cell.length_a   1.000
_cell.length_b   1.000
_cell.length_c   1.000
_cell.angle_alpha   90.00
_cell.angle_beta   90.00
_cell.angle_gamma   90.00
#
_symmetry.space_group_name_H-M   'P 1'
#
loop_
_entity.id
_entity.type
_entity.pdbx_description
1 polymer ?
#
loop_
_entity_poly.entity_id
_entity_poly.type
_entity_poly.pdbx_seq_one_letter_code
_entity_poly.pdbx_strand_id
1 'polypeptide(L)'
;MGVSNTFGSNVFDLLVGLAVPWFFKTLISGEAVHINSNGLLYDSVLLLGIVIITVMSFHGRKWYLDPFLGTFFLAVYGIFIIFSLLIELNVFGFVNPPMCLI
;
A
#
# COMPACT_ATOMS: atom_id res chain seq x y z
N MET A 1 -21.09 -7.80 -7.98
CA MET A 1 -21.35 -6.56 -7.21
C MET A 1 -20.34 -6.32 -6.07
N GLY A 2 -19.70 -7.36 -5.51
CA GLY A 2 -18.73 -7.16 -4.42
C GLY A 2 -17.40 -6.51 -4.82
N VAL A 3 -16.82 -6.87 -5.98
CA VAL A 3 -15.48 -6.42 -6.37
C VAL A 3 -15.40 -4.90 -6.57
N SER A 4 -16.43 -4.28 -7.18
CA SER A 4 -16.48 -2.82 -7.36
C SER A 4 -16.65 -2.06 -6.05
N ASN A 5 -17.36 -2.63 -5.07
CA ASN A 5 -17.51 -2.03 -3.75
C ASN A 5 -16.18 -2.05 -2.98
N THR A 6 -15.45 -3.16 -3.05
CA THR A 6 -14.11 -3.28 -2.44
C THR A 6 -13.11 -2.35 -3.11
N PHE A 7 -13.10 -2.26 -4.44
CA PHE A 7 -12.23 -1.31 -5.16
C PHE A 7 -12.57 0.15 -4.82
N GLY A 8 -13.86 0.51 -4.81
CA GLY A 8 -14.30 1.87 -4.49
C GLY A 8 -13.98 2.27 -3.06
N SER A 9 -14.23 1.38 -2.10
CA SER A 9 -13.95 1.62 -0.68
C SER A 9 -12.45 1.84 -0.42
N ASN A 10 -11.57 1.03 -1.01
CA ASN A 10 -10.12 1.16 -0.82
C ASN A 10 -9.55 2.45 -1.44
N VAL A 11 -10.03 2.83 -2.64
CA VAL A 11 -9.60 4.07 -3.29
C VAL A 11 -10.10 5.28 -2.53
N PHE A 12 -11.33 5.24 -2.03
CA PHE A 12 -11.90 6.30 -1.20
C PHE A 12 -11.14 6.45 0.13
N ASP A 13 -10.82 5.35 0.80
CA ASP A 13 -10.06 5.37 2.06
C ASP A 13 -8.65 5.95 1.88
N LEU A 14 -7.97 5.64 0.77
CA LEU A 14 -6.67 6.24 0.47
C LEU A 14 -6.77 7.74 0.18
N LEU A 15 -7.77 8.19 -0.58
CA LEU A 15 -7.97 9.60 -0.88
C LEU A 15 -8.38 10.39 0.36
N VAL A 16 -9.39 9.92 1.09
CA VAL A 16 -10.00 10.67 2.19
C VAL A 16 -9.26 10.44 3.51
N GLY A 17 -8.82 9.21 3.78
CA GLY A 17 -8.09 8.87 4.99
C GLY A 17 -6.64 9.36 4.98
N LEU A 18 -5.97 9.35 3.81
CA LEU A 18 -4.55 9.73 3.72
C LEU A 18 -4.34 11.10 3.06
N ALA A 19 -4.89 11.33 1.87
CA ALA A 19 -4.56 12.53 1.08
C ALA A 19 -5.21 13.81 1.61
N VAL A 20 -6.44 13.75 2.11
CA VAL A 20 -7.16 14.93 2.64
C VAL A 20 -6.46 15.54 3.88
N PRO A 21 -6.12 14.78 4.94
CA PRO A 21 -5.42 15.33 6.11
C PRO A 21 -4.06 15.93 5.74
N TRP A 22 -3.37 15.30 4.81
CA TRP A 22 -2.08 15.75 4.27
C TRP A 22 -2.18 17.07 3.50
N PHE A 23 -3.22 17.19 2.67
CA PHE A 23 -3.52 18.42 1.94
C PHE A 23 -3.84 19.57 2.90
N PHE A 24 -4.62 19.33 3.95
CA PHE A 24 -4.88 20.35 4.97
C PHE A 24 -3.62 20.72 5.77
N LYS A 25 -2.79 19.75 6.13
CA LYS A 25 -1.53 20.01 6.87
C LYS A 25 -0.58 20.91 6.07
N THR A 26 -0.42 20.65 4.77
CA THR A 26 0.41 21.47 3.88
C THR A 26 -0.17 22.88 3.68
N LEU A 27 -1.50 23.00 3.55
CA LEU A 27 -2.19 24.30 3.48
C LEU A 27 -2.04 25.16 4.73
N ILE A 28 -2.12 24.55 5.92
CA ILE A 28 -2.09 25.26 7.20
C ILE A 28 -0.64 25.57 7.64
N SER A 29 0.29 24.64 7.45
CA SER A 29 1.68 24.80 7.92
C SER A 29 2.57 25.56 6.93
N GLY A 30 2.20 25.66 5.65
CA GLY A 30 2.97 26.37 4.63
C GLY A 30 4.31 25.71 4.24
N GLU A 31 4.79 24.76 5.04
CA GLU A 31 5.95 23.91 4.75
C GLU A 31 5.55 22.56 4.15
N ALA A 32 6.42 22.02 3.29
CA ALA A 32 6.29 20.65 2.82
C ALA A 32 6.36 19.69 4.01
N VAL A 33 5.45 18.72 4.06
CA VAL A 33 5.44 17.72 5.13
C VAL A 33 6.70 16.88 5.04
N HIS A 34 7.67 17.14 5.91
CA HIS A 34 8.86 16.31 6.08
C HIS A 34 8.45 14.95 6.65
N ILE A 35 8.39 13.95 5.78
CA ILE A 35 8.19 12.54 6.16
C ILE A 35 9.53 12.01 6.62
N ASN A 36 9.70 11.86 7.92
CA ASN A 36 10.91 11.26 8.51
C ASN A 36 10.81 9.73 8.58
N SER A 37 10.42 9.09 7.46
CA SER A 37 10.45 7.64 7.27
C SER A 37 10.56 7.37 5.78
N ASN A 38 11.77 7.02 5.32
CA ASN A 38 11.96 6.51 3.96
C ASN A 38 11.09 5.25 3.72
N GLY A 39 10.69 4.54 4.79
CA GLY A 39 9.76 3.41 4.75
C GLY A 39 8.41 3.72 4.08
N LEU A 40 7.87 4.94 4.23
CA LEU A 40 6.59 5.30 3.60
C LEU A 40 6.70 5.36 2.07
N LEU A 41 7.83 5.81 1.54
CA LEU A 41 8.10 5.81 0.10
C LEU A 41 8.30 4.37 -0.42
N TYR A 42 8.98 3.52 0.33
CA TYR A 42 9.12 2.11 -0.05
C TYR A 42 7.77 1.39 -0.07
N ASP A 43 6.97 1.51 0.99
CA ASP A 43 5.65 0.87 1.07
C ASP A 43 4.69 1.38 -0.01
N SER A 44 4.68 2.69 -0.28
CA SER A 44 3.83 3.25 -1.34
C SER A 44 4.21 2.76 -2.74
N VAL A 45 5.51 2.63 -3.05
CA VAL A 45 5.97 2.05 -4.32
C VAL A 45 5.62 0.56 -4.41
N LEU A 46 5.77 -0.18 -3.31
CA LEU A 46 5.49 -1.61 -3.24
C LEU A 46 3.98 -1.88 -3.42
N LEU A 47 3.14 -1.04 -2.82
CA LEU A 47 1.68 -1.08 -2.96
C LEU A 47 1.25 -0.76 -4.41
N LEU A 48 1.87 0.25 -5.04
CA LEU A 48 1.62 0.58 -6.45
C LEU A 48 2.01 -0.58 -7.38
N GLY A 49 3.14 -1.25 -7.12
CA GLY A 49 3.57 -2.43 -7.86
C GLY A 49 2.55 -3.57 -7.81
N ILE A 50 1.96 -3.82 -6.64
CA ILE A 50 0.93 -4.86 -6.45
C ILE A 50 -0.38 -4.53 -7.16
N VAL A 51 -0.79 -3.26 -7.21
CA VAL A 51 -1.96 -2.86 -7.99
C VAL A 51 -1.75 -3.19 -9.47
N ILE A 52 -0.56 -2.92 -10.00
CA ILE A 52 -0.21 -3.24 -11.40
C ILE A 52 -0.26 -4.75 -11.63
N ILE A 53 0.40 -5.54 -10.77
CA ILE A 53 0.41 -7.01 -10.88
C ILE A 53 -1.02 -7.55 -10.84
N THR A 54 -1.84 -7.02 -9.93
CA THR A 54 -3.25 -7.42 -9.78
C THR A 54 -4.04 -7.15 -11.05
N VAL A 55 -3.92 -5.95 -11.64
CA VAL A 55 -4.59 -5.60 -12.91
C VAL A 55 -4.12 -6.50 -14.06
N MET A 56 -2.82 -6.78 -14.15
CA MET A 56 -2.28 -7.70 -15.17
C MET A 56 -2.83 -9.13 -15.01
N SER A 57 -2.90 -9.65 -13.77
CA SER A 57 -3.47 -10.97 -13.49
C SER A 57 -4.95 -11.06 -13.87
N PHE A 58 -5.73 -10.00 -13.64
CA PHE A 58 -7.12 -9.91 -14.08
C PHE A 58 -7.25 -9.87 -15.61
N HIS A 59 -6.38 -9.10 -16.27
CA HIS A 59 -6.40 -8.98 -17.73
C HIS A 59 -6.05 -10.31 -18.42
N GLY A 60 -5.05 -11.04 -17.90
CA GLY A 60 -4.66 -12.36 -18.41
C GLY A 60 -5.73 -13.46 -18.25
N ARG A 61 -6.64 -13.31 -17.28
CA ARG A 61 -7.74 -14.26 -17.03
C ARG A 61 -9.06 -13.85 -17.68
N LYS A 62 -9.03 -12.94 -18.67
CA LYS A 62 -10.22 -12.41 -19.38
C LYS A 62 -11.29 -11.85 -18.42
N TRP A 63 -10.88 -11.23 -17.31
CA TRP A 63 -11.79 -10.62 -16.33
C TRP A 63 -12.72 -11.61 -15.59
N TYR A 64 -12.45 -12.92 -15.65
CA TYR A 64 -13.17 -13.92 -14.86
C TYR A 64 -12.46 -14.17 -13.53
N LEU A 65 -13.19 -13.98 -12.43
CA LEU A 65 -12.73 -14.26 -11.08
C LEU A 65 -12.88 -15.76 -10.78
N ASP A 66 -11.77 -16.49 -10.86
CA ASP A 66 -11.71 -17.92 -10.52
C ASP A 66 -11.26 -18.09 -9.07
N PRO A 67 -11.74 -19.10 -8.31
CA PRO A 67 -11.27 -19.36 -6.95
C PRO A 67 -9.74 -19.54 -6.86
N PHE A 68 -9.10 -20.07 -7.90
CA PHE A 68 -7.64 -20.17 -7.96
C PHE A 68 -6.95 -18.79 -7.95
N LEU A 69 -7.54 -17.81 -8.64
CA LEU A 69 -7.05 -16.44 -8.68
C LEU A 69 -7.24 -15.76 -7.31
N GLY A 70 -8.32 -16.08 -6.60
CA GLY A 70 -8.55 -15.62 -5.22
C GLY A 70 -7.47 -16.10 -4.25
N THR A 71 -7.13 -17.40 -4.28
CA THR A 71 -6.04 -17.95 -3.46
C THR A 71 -4.69 -17.35 -3.83
N PHE A 72 -4.42 -17.13 -5.12
CA PHE A 72 -3.22 -16.44 -5.58
C PHE A 72 -3.10 -15.03 -4.99
N PHE A 73 -4.16 -14.23 -5.02
CA PHE A 73 -4.15 -12.88 -4.43
C PHE A 73 -3.95 -12.91 -2.91
N LEU A 74 -4.53 -13.88 -2.21
CA LEU A 74 -4.31 -14.06 -0.77
C LEU A 74 -2.83 -14.37 -0.46
N ALA A 75 -2.20 -15.24 -1.25
CA ALA A 75 -0.79 -15.59 -1.08
C ALA A 75 0.14 -14.40 -1.37
N VAL A 76 -0.10 -13.67 -2.46
CA VAL A 76 0.65 -12.45 -2.80
C VAL A 76 0.52 -11.40 -1.71
N TYR A 77 -0.68 -11.24 -1.14
CA TYR A 77 -0.91 -10.33 -0.01
C TYR A 77 -0.14 -10.74 1.26
N GLY A 78 -0.07 -12.04 1.57
CA GLY A 78 0.73 -12.54 2.69
C GLY A 78 2.22 -12.24 2.50
N ILE A 79 2.75 -12.48 1.30
CA ILE A 79 4.15 -12.17 0.96
C ILE A 79 4.42 -10.66 1.08
N PHE A 80 3.47 -9.84 0.61
CA PHE A 80 3.55 -8.38 0.72
C PHE A 80 3.69 -7.91 2.17
N ILE A 81 2.81 -8.36 3.07
CA ILE A 81 2.86 -8.00 4.49
C ILE A 81 4.21 -8.39 5.09
N ILE A 82 4.68 -9.60 4.81
CA ILE A 82 5.98 -10.07 5.29
C ILE A 82 7.08 -9.14 4.79
N PHE A 83 7.09 -8.79 3.50
CA PHE A 83 8.11 -7.93 2.92
C PHE A 83 8.09 -6.50 3.48
N SER A 84 6.91 -5.89 3.62
CA SER A 84 6.74 -4.58 4.26
C SER A 84 7.21 -4.58 5.72
N LEU A 85 6.89 -5.63 6.48
CA LEU A 85 7.37 -5.79 7.85
C LEU A 85 8.89 -5.93 7.91
N LEU A 86 9.51 -6.68 7.00
CA LEU A 86 10.98 -6.82 6.98
C LEU A 86 11.69 -5.49 6.64
N ILE A 87 11.08 -4.66 5.79
CA ILE A 87 11.57 -3.31 5.47
C ILE A 87 11.46 -2.41 6.70
N GLU A 88 10.31 -2.41 7.37
CA GLU A 88 10.06 -1.58 8.56
C GLU A 88 10.92 -2.02 9.76
N LEU A 89 11.18 -3.32 9.90
CA LEU A 89 12.08 -3.91 10.90
C LEU A 89 13.57 -3.79 10.53
N ASN A 90 13.90 -3.05 9.46
CA ASN A 90 15.27 -2.66 9.13
C ASN A 90 16.18 -3.85 8.78
N VAL A 91 15.62 -5.00 8.38
CA VAL A 91 16.36 -6.25 8.13
C VAL A 91 17.26 -6.15 6.90
N PHE A 92 16.87 -5.35 5.90
CA PHE A 92 17.59 -5.22 4.63
C PHE A 92 18.55 -4.01 4.55
N GLY A 93 18.60 -3.18 5.60
CA GLY A 93 19.48 -2.00 5.70
C GLY A 93 18.90 -0.96 6.65
N PHE A 94 19.74 -0.09 7.23
CA PHE A 94 19.31 1.02 8.10
C PHE A 94 18.52 2.09 7.33
N VAL A 95 17.24 1.84 7.08
CA VAL A 95 16.32 2.70 6.33
C VAL A 95 15.37 3.47 7.25
N ASN A 96 15.05 2.95 8.44
CA ASN A 96 14.17 3.59 9.42
C ASN A 96 14.90 3.88 10.75
N PRO A 97 14.72 5.06 11.37
CA PRO A 97 15.16 5.29 12.76
C PRO A 97 14.45 4.30 13.71
N PRO A 98 15.03 4.02 14.89
CA PRO A 98 14.43 3.06 15.83
C PRO A 98 12.99 3.47 16.16
N MET A 99 12.03 2.54 15.96
CA MET A 99 10.70 2.68 16.55
C MET A 99 10.87 2.82 18.05
N CYS A 100 10.22 3.83 18.63
CA CYS A 100 10.38 4.29 20.02
C CYS A 100 10.77 3.16 21.00
N LEU A 101 11.88 3.37 21.73
CA LEU A 101 12.21 2.59 22.92
C LEU A 101 11.02 2.68 23.89
N ILE A 102 10.51 1.51 24.30
CA ILE A 102 9.73 1.37 25.55
C ILE A 102 10.62 1.76 26.73
#